data_AF-X1M6H4-F1
#
_entry.id   AF-X1M6H4-F1
#
_cell.length_a   1.000
_cell.length_b   1.000
_cell.length_c   1.000
_cell.angle_alpha   90.00
_cell.angle_beta   90.00
_cell.angle_gamma   90.00
#
_symmetry.space_group_name_H-M   'P 1'
#
loop_
_entity.id
_entity.type
_entity.pdbx_description
1 polymer ?
#
loop_
_entity_poly.entity_id
_entity_poly.type
_entity_poly.pdbx_seq_one_letter_code
_entity_poly.pdbx_strand_id
1 'polypeptide(L)'
;KAAEAAGARCALSTHWADGGDGAVELADAVKEACEEESKFKFLYPLEMKLRERVETIAKNVYGADGVSWTPEAEAKAKRFEADPQFDEYATMMVKTHLSLTHDPTMKGVPKGWTLPIRDILIYSTAQVLHSCLVIHNHIGIVIG
;
A
#
# COMPACT_ATOMS: atom_id res chain seq x y z
N LYS A 1 12.06 -23.66 -1.28
CA LYS A 1 13.48 -23.25 -1.48
C LYS A 1 13.71 -21.75 -1.42
N ALA A 2 13.18 -20.92 -2.35
CA ALA A 2 13.41 -19.46 -2.29
C ALA A 2 12.74 -18.79 -1.07
N ALA A 3 11.52 -19.22 -0.71
CA ALA A 3 10.81 -18.72 0.47
C ALA A 3 11.55 -19.05 1.79
N GLU A 4 11.99 -20.29 1.95
CA GLU A 4 12.75 -20.74 3.12
C GLU A 4 14.10 -20.00 3.23
N ALA A 5 14.78 -19.76 2.10
CA ALA A 5 16.02 -18.97 2.07
C ALA A 5 15.81 -17.50 2.47
N ALA A 6 14.60 -16.97 2.30
CA ALA A 6 14.20 -15.65 2.79
C ALA A 6 13.68 -15.68 4.24
N GLY A 7 13.72 -16.84 4.91
CA GLY A 7 13.24 -17.02 6.28
C GLY A 7 11.73 -17.20 6.41
N ALA A 8 11.01 -17.43 5.31
CA ALA A 8 9.57 -17.64 5.32
C ALA A 8 9.21 -19.14 5.36
N ARG A 9 8.20 -19.49 6.16
CA ARG A 9 7.53 -20.80 6.10
C ARG A 9 6.82 -20.95 4.76
N CYS A 10 6.82 -22.16 4.20
CA CYS A 10 6.18 -22.47 2.93
C CYS A 10 5.54 -23.85 3.03
N ALA A 11 4.25 -23.93 2.69
CA ALA A 11 3.48 -25.17 2.67
C ALA A 11 2.77 -25.28 1.31
N LEU A 12 2.72 -26.48 0.75
CA LEU A 12 1.92 -26.73 -0.44
C LEU A 12 0.45 -26.82 -0.03
N SER A 13 -0.43 -26.12 -0.75
CA SER A 13 -1.87 -26.24 -0.52
C SER A 13 -2.60 -26.68 -1.78
N THR A 14 -3.31 -27.80 -1.67
CA THR A 14 -4.16 -28.37 -2.73
C THR A 14 -5.64 -28.22 -2.38
N HIS A 15 -5.99 -27.26 -1.51
CA HIS A 15 -7.35 -27.06 -1.00
C HIS A 15 -8.42 -26.87 -2.11
N TRP A 16 -8.00 -26.36 -3.27
CA TRP A 16 -8.87 -26.26 -4.44
C TRP A 16 -9.36 -27.64 -4.93
N ALA A 17 -8.52 -28.68 -4.85
CA ALA A 17 -8.83 -30.04 -5.28
C ALA A 17 -9.33 -30.92 -4.11
N ASP A 18 -8.66 -30.85 -2.96
CA ASP A 18 -8.85 -31.78 -1.84
C ASP A 18 -9.61 -31.15 -0.64
N GLY A 19 -10.18 -29.96 -0.84
CA GLY A 19 -10.94 -29.25 0.21
C GLY A 19 -10.09 -28.95 1.45
N GLY A 20 -10.66 -29.19 2.64
CA GLY A 20 -9.97 -28.92 3.90
C GLY A 20 -8.72 -29.78 4.11
N ASP A 21 -8.72 -31.03 3.63
CA ASP A 21 -7.61 -31.97 3.79
C ASP A 21 -6.35 -31.48 3.05
N GLY A 22 -6.53 -30.81 1.90
CA GLY A 22 -5.45 -30.17 1.13
C GLY A 22 -4.94 -28.84 1.71
N ALA A 23 -5.44 -28.41 2.87
CA ALA A 23 -5.01 -27.18 3.56
C ALA A 23 -4.33 -27.44 4.91
N VAL A 24 -4.26 -28.70 5.38
CA VAL A 24 -3.78 -29.03 6.74
C VAL A 24 -2.35 -28.55 6.96
N GLU A 25 -1.44 -28.80 6.01
CA GLU A 25 -0.04 -28.35 6.11
C GLU A 25 0.08 -26.82 6.21
N LEU A 26 -0.73 -26.09 5.43
CA LEU A 26 -0.80 -24.63 5.50
C LEU A 26 -1.37 -24.17 6.85
N ALA A 27 -2.39 -24.85 7.38
CA ALA A 27 -3.01 -24.52 8.65
C ALA A 27 -2.04 -24.72 9.83
N ASP A 28 -1.30 -25.82 9.84
CA ASP A 28 -0.27 -26.09 10.86
C ASP A 28 0.85 -25.05 10.80
N ALA A 29 1.34 -24.71 9.59
CA ALA A 29 2.36 -23.67 9.43
C ALA A 29 1.90 -22.28 9.92
N VAL A 30 0.63 -21.93 9.74
CA VAL A 30 0.04 -20.69 10.27
C VAL A 30 -0.09 -20.75 11.79
N LYS A 31 -0.55 -21.88 12.33
CA LYS A 31 -0.67 -22.08 13.79
C LYS A 31 0.68 -21.92 14.48
N GLU A 32 1.72 -22.56 13.96
CA GLU A 32 3.09 -22.41 14.47
C GLU A 32 3.58 -20.96 14.37
N ALA A 33 3.29 -20.25 13.28
CA ALA A 33 3.66 -18.84 13.15
C ALA A 33 2.94 -17.93 14.17
N CYS A 34 1.73 -18.29 14.59
CA CYS A 34 0.98 -17.58 15.64
C CYS A 34 1.55 -17.80 17.05
N GLU A 35 2.31 -18.87 17.28
CA GLU A 35 2.98 -19.14 18.56
C GLU A 35 4.27 -18.30 18.74
N GLU A 36 4.77 -17.69 17.67
CA GLU A 36 5.96 -16.82 17.71
C GLU A 36 5.66 -15.39 18.16
N GLU A 37 6.61 -14.77 18.87
CA GLU A 37 6.49 -13.35 19.25
C GLU A 37 6.56 -12.44 18.02
N SER A 38 5.47 -11.70 17.78
CA SER A 38 5.40 -10.70 16.72
C SER A 38 5.93 -9.34 17.18
N LYS A 39 6.83 -8.74 16.38
CA LYS A 39 7.31 -7.35 16.56
C LYS A 39 6.56 -6.41 15.62
N PHE A 40 5.24 -6.39 15.71
CA PHE A 40 4.40 -5.53 14.88
C PHE A 40 4.65 -4.05 15.17
N LYS A 41 4.84 -3.28 14.10
CA LYS A 41 4.95 -1.81 14.13
C LYS A 41 4.19 -1.24 12.95
N PHE A 42 3.50 -0.12 13.16
CA PHE A 42 2.92 0.65 12.06
C PHE A 42 4.02 1.19 11.15
N LEU A 43 3.70 1.35 9.86
CA LEU A 43 4.66 1.83 8.87
C LEU A 43 5.13 3.26 9.16
N TYR A 44 4.25 4.09 9.69
CA TYR A 44 4.52 5.47 10.11
C TYR A 44 3.60 5.85 11.29
N PRO A 45 4.01 6.82 12.12
CA PRO A 45 3.17 7.42 13.15
C PRO A 45 2.05 8.29 12.54
N LEU A 46 0.89 8.37 13.18
CA LEU A 46 -0.26 9.13 12.66
C LEU A 46 0.03 10.63 12.60
N GLU A 47 0.96 11.15 13.40
CA GLU A 47 1.33 12.57 13.44
C GLU A 47 2.20 12.99 12.23
N MET A 48 2.71 12.03 11.45
CA MET A 48 3.49 12.32 10.24
C MET A 48 2.67 13.14 9.25
N LYS A 49 3.26 14.08 8.51
CA LYS A 49 2.50 14.89 7.54
C LYS A 49 2.16 14.10 6.26
N LEU A 50 1.09 14.48 5.57
CA LEU A 50 0.54 13.74 4.42
C LEU A 50 1.60 13.41 3.36
N ARG A 51 2.41 14.38 2.93
CA ARG A 51 3.43 14.15 1.91
C ARG A 51 4.53 13.20 2.38
N GLU A 52 4.92 13.26 3.66
CA GLU A 52 5.89 12.34 4.25
C GLU A 52 5.35 10.91 4.37
N ARG A 53 4.05 10.76 4.70
CA ARG A 53 3.39 9.45 4.71
C ARG A 53 3.40 8.82 3.32
N VAL A 54 3.04 9.59 2.29
CA VAL A 54 3.03 9.12 0.90
C VAL A 54 4.44 8.73 0.43
N GLU A 55 5.44 9.53 0.76
CA GLU A 55 6.85 9.24 0.48
C GLU A 55 7.32 7.95 1.17
N THR A 56 6.94 7.77 2.45
CA THR A 56 7.27 6.58 3.24
C THR A 56 6.64 5.32 2.63
N ILE A 57 5.37 5.38 2.21
CA ILE A 57 4.71 4.27 1.53
C ILE A 57 5.40 3.96 0.19
N ALA A 58 5.70 4.98 -0.61
CA ALA A 58 6.33 4.81 -1.91
C ALA A 58 7.71 4.12 -1.80
N LYS A 59 8.54 4.55 -0.85
CA LYS A 59 9.89 4.00 -0.65
C LYS A 59 9.87 2.62 0.00
N ASN A 60 9.16 2.46 1.13
CA ASN A 60 9.25 1.26 1.94
C ASN A 60 8.36 0.11 1.45
N VAL A 61 7.21 0.41 0.84
CA VAL A 61 6.25 -0.61 0.37
C VAL A 61 6.42 -0.90 -1.12
N TYR A 62 6.54 0.15 -1.94
CA TYR A 62 6.60 -0.03 -3.41
C TYR A 62 8.02 -0.11 -3.97
N GLY A 63 9.03 0.35 -3.24
CA GLY A 63 10.41 0.41 -3.74
C GLY A 63 10.62 1.49 -4.80
N ALA A 64 9.83 2.57 -4.76
CA ALA A 64 10.09 3.77 -5.56
C ALA A 64 11.27 4.56 -4.97
N ASP A 65 11.97 5.31 -5.81
CA ASP A 65 13.05 6.21 -5.35
C ASP A 65 12.49 7.46 -4.67
N GLY A 66 11.23 7.80 -4.97
CA GLY A 66 10.50 8.92 -4.37
C GLY A 66 9.15 9.16 -5.06
N VAL A 67 8.56 10.32 -4.75
CA VAL A 67 7.24 10.73 -5.24
C VAL A 67 7.35 12.06 -6.00
N SER A 68 6.65 12.16 -7.13
CA SER A 68 6.47 13.42 -7.86
C SER A 68 5.02 13.87 -7.75
N TRP A 69 4.80 15.18 -7.66
CA TRP A 69 3.48 15.77 -7.47
C TRP A 69 3.17 16.71 -8.63
N THR A 70 1.94 16.66 -9.13
CA THR A 70 1.43 17.73 -10.00
C THR A 70 1.23 19.01 -9.17
N PRO A 71 1.29 20.21 -9.79
CA PRO A 71 1.07 21.47 -9.07
C PRO A 71 -0.27 21.50 -8.32
N GLU A 72 -1.32 20.92 -8.91
CA GLU A 72 -2.65 20.84 -8.31
C GLU A 72 -2.66 19.93 -7.07
N ALA A 73 -2.02 18.77 -7.16
CA ALA A 73 -1.93 17.84 -6.04
C ALA A 73 -1.07 18.40 -4.91
N GLU A 74 0.03 19.07 -5.23
CA GLU A 74 0.89 19.70 -4.23
C GLU A 74 0.15 20.84 -3.49
N ALA A 75 -0.61 21.67 -4.21
CA ALA A 75 -1.42 22.72 -3.60
C ALA A 75 -2.50 22.15 -2.66
N LYS A 76 -3.18 21.07 -3.07
CA LYS A 76 -4.15 20.37 -2.22
C LYS A 76 -3.48 19.73 -0.99
N ALA A 77 -2.32 19.10 -1.17
CA ALA A 77 -1.56 18.51 -0.07
C ALA A 77 -1.21 19.56 0.99
N LYS A 78 -0.67 20.71 0.56
CA LYS A 78 -0.33 21.82 1.45
C LYS A 78 -1.56 22.35 2.21
N ARG A 79 -2.72 22.42 1.55
CA ARG A 79 -3.97 22.82 2.19
C ARG A 79 -4.40 21.83 3.27
N PHE A 80 -4.31 20.53 3.02
CA PHE A 80 -4.66 19.50 4.01
C PHE A 80 -3.66 19.46 5.17
N GLU A 81 -2.37 19.62 4.90
CA GLU A 81 -1.34 19.66 5.95
C GLU A 81 -1.45 20.88 6.87
N ALA A 82 -2.04 21.98 6.37
CA ALA A 82 -2.25 23.22 7.11
C ALA A 82 -3.50 23.20 7.99
N ASP A 83 -4.44 22.29 7.76
CA ASP A 83 -5.67 22.15 8.54
C ASP A 83 -5.54 20.97 9.52
N PRO A 84 -5.48 21.24 10.84
CA PRO A 84 -5.30 20.20 11.85
C PRO A 84 -6.38 19.11 11.85
N GLN A 85 -7.56 19.37 11.26
CA GLN A 85 -8.61 18.36 11.14
C GLN A 85 -8.14 17.12 10.37
N PHE A 86 -7.21 17.27 9.42
CA PHE A 86 -6.74 16.18 8.58
C PHE A 86 -5.54 15.41 9.17
N ASP A 87 -5.00 15.85 10.30
CA ASP A 87 -3.87 15.15 10.94
C ASP A 87 -4.29 13.74 11.40
N GLU A 88 -5.54 13.55 11.83
CA GLU A 88 -6.09 12.25 12.25
C GLU A 88 -6.46 11.30 11.08
N TYR A 89 -6.45 11.79 9.84
CA TYR A 89 -6.92 11.00 8.70
C TYR A 89 -5.86 10.00 8.26
N ALA A 90 -6.25 8.77 7.93
CA ALA A 90 -5.34 7.78 7.35
C ALA A 90 -5.04 8.08 5.86
N THR A 91 -3.88 7.67 5.35
CA THR A 91 -3.55 7.82 3.92
C THR A 91 -3.73 6.49 3.19
N MET A 92 -4.57 6.46 2.14
CA MET A 92 -4.65 5.32 1.23
C MET A 92 -4.18 5.68 -0.17
N MET A 93 -3.42 4.76 -0.75
CA MET A 93 -2.87 4.87 -2.09
C MET A 93 -3.82 4.19 -3.08
N VAL A 94 -4.36 4.95 -4.03
CA VAL A 94 -5.16 4.37 -5.12
C VAL A 94 -4.25 4.21 -6.33
N LYS A 95 -3.84 2.97 -6.65
CA LYS A 95 -2.98 2.65 -7.80
C LYS A 95 -3.34 1.30 -8.42
N THR A 96 -2.67 0.94 -9.52
CA THR A 96 -2.79 -0.41 -10.09
C THR A 96 -2.33 -1.48 -9.10
N HIS A 97 -3.12 -2.55 -9.00
CA HIS A 97 -2.77 -3.75 -8.24
C HIS A 97 -1.91 -4.73 -9.05
N LEU A 98 -1.77 -4.48 -10.37
CA LEU A 98 -1.04 -5.37 -11.29
C LEU A 98 0.49 -5.18 -11.24
N SER A 99 0.96 -4.13 -10.56
CA SER A 99 2.38 -3.80 -10.40
C SER A 99 2.62 -3.14 -9.04
N LEU A 100 3.85 -3.25 -8.53
CA LEU A 100 4.31 -2.39 -7.43
C LEU A 100 4.35 -0.92 -7.85
N THR A 101 4.56 -0.65 -9.14
CA THR A 101 4.60 0.70 -9.71
C THR A 101 3.22 1.26 -10.04
N HIS A 102 3.22 2.42 -10.70
CA HIS A 102 2.05 3.03 -11.32
C HIS A 102 1.69 2.43 -12.69
N ASP A 103 2.62 1.73 -13.34
CA ASP A 103 2.44 1.14 -14.66
C ASP A 103 2.13 -0.37 -14.53
N PRO A 104 0.97 -0.86 -15.01
CA PRO A 104 0.61 -2.27 -14.92
C PRO A 104 1.55 -3.20 -15.72
N THR A 105 2.34 -2.70 -16.66
CA THR A 105 3.23 -3.51 -17.51
C THR A 105 4.55 -3.84 -16.83
N MET A 106 5.00 -3.03 -15.85
CA MET A 106 6.24 -3.27 -15.12
C MET A 106 6.05 -4.37 -14.07
N LYS A 107 6.66 -5.55 -14.27
CA LYS A 107 6.53 -6.72 -13.39
C LYS A 107 7.78 -6.97 -12.55
N GLY A 108 7.63 -7.76 -11.48
CA GLY A 108 8.71 -8.11 -10.56
C GLY A 108 9.00 -7.02 -9.54
N VAL A 109 10.28 -6.74 -9.29
CA VAL A 109 10.75 -5.73 -8.33
C VAL A 109 11.47 -4.59 -9.09
N PRO A 110 10.72 -3.67 -9.71
CA PRO A 110 11.29 -2.57 -10.49
C PRO A 110 12.01 -1.55 -9.60
N LYS A 111 13.09 -0.96 -10.12
CA LYS A 111 13.94 0.05 -9.47
C LYS A 111 14.12 1.26 -10.39
N GLY A 112 14.52 2.42 -9.86
CA GLY A 112 14.81 3.58 -10.71
C GLY A 112 13.56 4.38 -11.13
N TRP A 113 12.48 4.31 -10.36
CA TRP A 113 11.19 4.89 -10.75
C TRP A 113 10.60 5.77 -9.64
N THR A 114 9.82 6.77 -10.06
CA THR A 114 9.16 7.72 -9.18
C THR A 114 7.65 7.52 -9.25
N LEU A 115 6.96 7.66 -8.11
CA LEU A 115 5.51 7.55 -8.05
C LEU A 115 4.84 8.90 -8.39
N PRO A 116 4.09 9.02 -9.51
CA PRO A 116 3.53 10.31 -9.93
C PRO A 116 2.13 10.57 -9.38
N ILE A 117 2.01 11.36 -8.31
CA ILE A 117 0.72 11.76 -7.71
C ILE A 117 0.10 12.91 -8.52
N ARG A 118 -1.15 12.70 -8.95
CA ARG A 118 -1.87 13.66 -9.80
C ARG A 118 -3.00 14.37 -9.07
N ASP A 119 -3.62 13.72 -8.09
CA ASP A 119 -4.68 14.33 -7.30
C ASP A 119 -4.81 13.70 -5.91
N ILE A 120 -5.53 14.37 -5.02
CA ILE A 120 -5.85 13.91 -3.66
C ILE A 120 -7.35 14.11 -3.43
N LEU A 121 -8.00 13.06 -2.95
CA LEU A 121 -9.42 13.01 -2.63
C LEU A 121 -9.60 12.80 -1.12
N ILE A 122 -10.65 13.39 -0.55
CA ILE A 122 -10.99 13.26 0.87
C ILE A 122 -12.28 12.48 1.01
N TYR A 123 -12.29 11.53 1.94
CA TYR A 123 -13.47 10.80 2.37
C TYR A 123 -13.68 11.05 3.86
N SER A 124 -14.50 12.06 4.17
CA SER A 124 -14.72 12.54 5.54
C SER A 124 -15.56 11.59 6.40
N THR A 125 -16.37 10.72 5.78
CA THR A 125 -17.20 9.71 6.46
C THR A 125 -16.36 8.58 7.06
N ALA A 126 -15.25 8.23 6.40
CA ALA A 126 -14.33 7.18 6.83
C ALA A 126 -13.06 7.72 7.52
N GLN A 127 -12.88 9.04 7.60
CA GLN A 127 -11.66 9.70 8.08
C GLN A 127 -10.39 9.23 7.33
N VAL A 128 -10.48 9.15 6.00
CA VAL A 128 -9.39 8.70 5.14
C VAL A 128 -9.12 9.69 4.01
N LEU A 129 -7.84 9.99 3.78
CA LEU A 129 -7.32 10.71 2.62
C LEU A 129 -6.84 9.71 1.56
N HIS A 130 -7.41 9.78 0.36
CA HIS A 130 -6.98 8.98 -0.78
C HIS A 130 -6.05 9.81 -1.67
N SER A 131 -4.78 9.45 -1.78
CA SER A 131 -3.92 9.97 -2.85
C SER A 131 -4.20 9.17 -4.12
N CYS A 132 -4.75 9.84 -5.14
CA CYS A 132 -5.18 9.21 -6.38
C CYS A 132 -4.03 9.17 -7.41
N LEU A 133 -3.70 7.95 -7.85
CA LEU A 133 -2.78 7.67 -8.95
C LEU A 133 -3.62 7.20 -10.15
N VAL A 134 -3.61 7.96 -11.25
CA VAL A 134 -4.37 7.59 -12.45
C VAL A 134 -3.73 6.38 -13.12
N ILE A 135 -4.39 5.24 -13.01
CA ILE A 135 -4.24 4.09 -13.89
C ILE A 135 -5.00 4.42 -15.18
N HIS A 136 -4.33 5.03 -16.17
CA HIS A 136 -4.81 5.32 -17.54
C HIS A 136 -6.19 6.01 -17.74
N ASN A 137 -6.15 7.17 -18.41
CA ASN A 137 -7.27 7.86 -19.12
C ASN A 137 -8.65 7.84 -18.47
N HIS A 138 -8.91 8.91 -17.68
CA HIS A 138 -10.22 9.39 -17.26
C HIS A 138 -11.12 8.40 -16.50
N ILE A 139 -11.31 8.68 -15.20
CA ILE A 139 -12.61 8.97 -14.58
C ILE A 139 -12.31 9.15 -13.08
N GLY A 140 -12.23 10.41 -12.64
CA GLY A 140 -12.42 10.74 -11.23
C GLY A 140 -13.91 10.76 -10.95
N ILE A 141 -14.40 9.85 -10.11
CA ILE A 141 -15.78 9.76 -9.60
C ILE A 141 -15.66 9.04 -8.25
N VAL A 142 -16.42 9.28 -7.20
CA VAL A 142 -17.34 10.34 -6.73
C VAL A 142 -17.47 10.04 -5.23
N ILE A 143 -17.68 11.13 -4.50
CA ILE A 143 -18.15 11.30 -3.13
C ILE A 143 -19.06 10.16 -2.60
N GLY A 144 -18.71 9.64 -1.43
CA GLY A 144 -19.53 8.85 -0.50
C GLY A 144 -18.78 8.67 0.81
#